data_AF-A0A521U3J9-F1
#
_entry.id   AF-A0A521U3J9-F1
#
_cell.length_a   1.000
_cell.length_b   1.000
_cell.length_c   1.000
_cell.angle_alpha   90.00
_cell.angle_beta   90.00
_cell.angle_gamma   90.00
#
_symmetry.space_group_name_H-M   'P 1'
#
loop_
_entity.id
_entity.type
_entity.pdbx_description
1 polymer ?
#
loop_
_entity_poly.entity_id
_entity_poly.type
_entity_poly.pdbx_seq_one_letter_code
_entity_poly.pdbx_strand_id
1 'polypeptide(L)'
;MAAETLDGEALRRAVILASGDARVRAMLETAEVTAADAGVRWEASHGEVRGYAVTVALCAEDLATLDASPATRDLLERGFAVAVATAPDRSMTALGTRWNRRGRVTVATYREVARRSVEVTLDEALRRYRDTLDPRAAVPDELRVDEDDGVVTVSAAAPLDRTARQPIESALASLLGPSLQVRWRPR
;
A
#
# COMPACT_ATOMS: atom_id res chain seq x y z
N MET A 1 24.62 -6.29 -14.95
CA MET A 1 23.99 -5.08 -15.50
C MET A 1 22.99 -4.59 -14.46
N ALA A 2 22.99 -3.32 -14.10
CA ALA A 2 22.01 -2.77 -13.16
C ALA A 2 20.62 -2.81 -13.81
N ALA A 3 19.59 -3.20 -13.05
CA ALA A 3 18.22 -3.18 -13.53
C ALA A 3 17.81 -1.72 -13.81
N GLU A 4 17.19 -1.48 -14.97
CA GLU A 4 16.65 -0.16 -15.31
C GLU A 4 15.45 0.13 -14.38
N THR A 5 15.44 1.31 -13.77
CA THR A 5 14.34 1.79 -12.94
C THR A 5 13.71 3.02 -13.57
N LEU A 6 12.39 3.06 -13.63
CA LEU A 6 11.68 4.26 -14.05
C LEU A 6 11.57 5.25 -12.88
N ASP A 7 11.49 6.53 -13.20
CA ASP A 7 11.24 7.57 -12.20
C ASP A 7 9.81 7.43 -11.64
N GLY A 8 9.72 6.89 -10.43
CA GLY A 8 8.45 6.67 -9.74
C GLY A 8 7.71 7.97 -9.41
N GLU A 9 8.42 9.07 -9.13
CA GLU A 9 7.78 10.37 -8.87
C GLU A 9 7.16 10.93 -10.15
N ALA A 10 7.83 10.78 -11.29
CA ALA A 10 7.27 11.14 -12.60
C ALA A 10 6.02 10.32 -12.92
N LEU A 11 6.05 9.00 -12.71
CA LEU A 11 4.89 8.12 -12.89
C LEU A 11 3.73 8.54 -11.98
N ARG A 12 3.99 8.77 -10.69
CA ARG A 12 2.98 9.22 -9.71
C ARG A 12 2.31 10.51 -10.15
N ARG A 13 3.08 11.51 -10.59
CA ARG A 13 2.55 12.79 -11.09
C ARG A 13 1.74 12.62 -12.36
N ALA A 14 2.18 11.78 -13.29
CA ALA A 14 1.45 11.50 -14.52
C ALA A 14 0.08 10.89 -14.22
N VAL A 15 0.01 9.92 -13.30
CA VAL A 15 -1.27 9.33 -12.88
C VAL A 15 -2.17 10.35 -12.17
N ILE A 16 -1.62 11.17 -11.27
CA ILE A 16 -2.37 12.25 -10.60
C ILE A 16 -2.98 13.22 -11.62
N LEU A 17 -2.20 13.63 -12.62
CA LEU A 17 -2.62 14.58 -13.65
C LEU A 17 -3.69 14.01 -14.57
N ALA A 18 -3.55 12.73 -14.96
CA ALA A 18 -4.48 12.04 -15.84
C ALA A 18 -5.73 11.50 -15.10
N SER A 19 -5.67 11.34 -13.78
CA SER A 19 -6.77 10.79 -13.00
C SER A 19 -7.94 11.77 -12.91
N GLY A 20 -9.11 11.34 -13.39
CA GLY A 20 -10.40 12.00 -13.13
C GLY A 20 -10.96 11.70 -11.73
N ASP A 21 -10.39 10.73 -11.00
CA ASP A 21 -10.91 10.26 -9.72
C ASP A 21 -10.19 10.95 -8.53
N ALA A 22 -10.97 11.63 -7.69
CA ALA A 22 -10.46 12.36 -6.54
C ALA A 22 -9.87 11.46 -5.45
N ARG A 23 -10.35 10.22 -5.30
CA ARG A 23 -9.84 9.26 -4.32
C ARG A 23 -8.46 8.76 -4.73
N VAL A 24 -8.31 8.36 -6.00
CA VAL A 24 -7.01 7.95 -6.57
C VAL A 24 -5.99 9.08 -6.42
N ARG A 25 -6.41 10.32 -6.70
CA ARG A 25 -5.55 11.49 -6.52
C ARG A 25 -5.11 11.66 -5.07
N ALA A 26 -6.04 11.61 -4.12
CA ALA A 26 -5.76 11.80 -2.70
C ALA A 26 -4.84 10.71 -2.10
N MET A 27 -4.98 9.46 -2.56
CA MET A 27 -4.08 8.35 -2.20
C MET A 27 -2.66 8.61 -2.71
N LEU A 28 -2.54 8.98 -4.00
CA LEU A 28 -1.24 9.17 -4.63
C LEU A 28 -0.49 10.40 -4.14
N GLU A 29 -1.16 11.39 -3.54
CA GLU A 29 -0.51 12.59 -2.98
C GLU A 29 0.62 12.27 -1.98
N THR A 30 0.48 11.18 -1.22
CA THR A 30 1.47 10.74 -0.21
C THR A 30 2.07 9.37 -0.50
N ALA A 31 1.74 8.77 -1.64
CA ALA A 31 2.28 7.48 -2.03
C ALA A 31 3.76 7.60 -2.44
N GLU A 32 4.55 6.60 -2.10
CA GLU A 32 5.88 6.40 -2.70
C GLU A 32 5.75 5.37 -3.83
N VAL A 33 6.23 5.71 -5.02
CA VAL A 33 6.13 4.82 -6.19
C VAL A 33 7.52 4.39 -6.60
N THR A 34 7.65 3.12 -6.92
CA THR A 34 8.85 2.53 -7.51
C THR A 34 8.47 1.69 -8.71
N ALA A 35 9.31 1.68 -9.74
CA ALA A 35 9.07 0.89 -10.95
C ALA A 35 10.40 0.33 -11.44
N ALA A 36 10.50 -0.99 -11.51
CA ALA A 36 11.73 -1.69 -11.87
C ALA A 36 11.49 -2.63 -13.06
N ASP A 37 12.50 -2.81 -13.91
CA ASP A 37 12.51 -3.82 -14.98
C ASP A 37 12.18 -5.20 -14.38
N ALA A 38 11.13 -5.83 -14.90
CA ALA A 38 10.64 -7.14 -14.46
C ALA A 38 11.41 -8.32 -15.08
N GLY A 39 12.38 -8.05 -15.95
CA GLY A 39 13.13 -9.05 -16.72
C GLY A 39 12.32 -9.67 -17.86
N VAL A 40 11.13 -9.14 -18.15
CA VAL A 40 10.21 -9.64 -19.18
C VAL A 40 10.32 -8.76 -20.42
N ARG A 41 10.50 -9.37 -21.59
CA ARG A 41 10.56 -8.70 -22.88
C ARG A 41 9.74 -9.46 -23.91
N TRP A 42 9.14 -8.76 -24.85
CA TRP A 42 8.45 -9.37 -25.99
C TRP A 42 8.54 -8.50 -27.23
N GLU A 43 8.44 -9.13 -28.39
CA GLU A 43 8.37 -8.43 -29.67
C GLU A 43 6.94 -7.94 -29.93
N ALA A 44 6.83 -6.66 -30.31
CA ALA A 44 5.59 -6.05 -30.78
C ALA A 44 5.78 -5.51 -32.20
N SER A 45 4.69 -5.12 -32.86
CA SER A 45 4.73 -4.62 -34.25
C SER A 45 5.66 -3.40 -34.49
N HIS A 46 6.09 -2.72 -33.42
CA HIS A 46 6.94 -1.54 -33.47
C HIS A 46 8.29 -1.73 -32.73
N GLY A 47 8.67 -2.99 -32.47
CA GLY A 47 9.91 -3.37 -31.81
C GLY A 47 9.73 -4.01 -30.44
N GLU A 48 10.83 -4.21 -29.74
CA GLU A 48 10.89 -4.83 -28.41
C GLU A 48 10.19 -3.94 -27.37
N VAL A 49 9.39 -4.58 -26.51
CA VAL A 49 8.76 -3.96 -25.35
C VAL A 49 9.35 -4.56 -24.07
N ARG A 50 9.71 -3.70 -23.13
CA ARG A 50 10.21 -4.06 -21.80
C ARG A 50 9.10 -3.98 -20.76
N GLY A 51 9.01 -5.01 -19.94
CA GLY A 51 8.06 -5.10 -18.83
C GLY A 51 8.60 -4.46 -17.55
N TYR A 52 7.75 -3.67 -16.88
CA TYR A 52 8.06 -3.05 -15.60
C TYR A 52 7.05 -3.47 -14.53
N ALA A 53 7.56 -3.82 -13.35
CA ALA A 53 6.75 -4.04 -12.16
C ALA A 53 6.68 -2.74 -11.34
N VAL A 54 5.47 -2.22 -11.14
CA VAL A 54 5.23 -1.00 -10.37
C VAL A 54 4.82 -1.39 -8.95
N THR A 55 5.44 -0.78 -7.95
CA THR A 55 5.04 -0.92 -6.54
C THR A 55 4.67 0.44 -5.97
N VAL A 56 3.47 0.53 -5.39
CA VAL A 56 2.94 1.73 -4.75
C VAL A 56 2.88 1.50 -3.24
N ALA A 57 3.68 2.27 -2.49
CA ALA A 57 3.62 2.27 -1.04
C ALA A 57 2.57 3.28 -0.56
N LEU A 58 1.55 2.80 0.14
CA LEU A 58 0.39 3.56 0.59
C LEU A 58 0.30 3.56 2.11
N CYS A 59 -0.31 4.58 2.71
CA CYS A 59 -0.60 4.54 4.14
C CYS A 59 -1.68 3.49 4.44
N ALA A 60 -1.84 3.14 5.72
CA ALA A 60 -2.73 2.06 6.15
C ALA A 60 -4.19 2.30 5.75
N GLU A 61 -4.67 3.53 5.88
CA GLU A 61 -6.03 3.97 5.53
C GLU A 61 -6.29 3.86 4.02
N ASP A 62 -5.31 4.24 3.19
CA ASP A 62 -5.40 4.16 1.74
C ASP A 62 -5.39 2.69 1.27
N LEU A 63 -4.59 1.83 1.91
CA LEU A 63 -4.63 0.38 1.66
C LEU A 63 -5.99 -0.22 2.01
N ALA A 64 -6.55 0.12 3.18
CA ALA A 64 -7.87 -0.35 3.58
C ALA A 64 -8.95 0.08 2.58
N THR A 65 -8.88 1.33 2.10
CA THR A 65 -9.79 1.83 1.07
C THR A 65 -9.64 1.08 -0.25
N LEU A 66 -8.41 0.74 -0.64
CA LEU A 66 -8.12 -0.02 -1.84
C LEU A 66 -8.65 -1.46 -1.76
N ASP A 67 -8.44 -2.12 -0.62
CA ASP A 67 -8.90 -3.49 -0.39
C ASP A 67 -10.43 -3.57 -0.25
N ALA A 68 -11.09 -2.50 0.19
CA ALA A 68 -12.54 -2.38 0.22
C ALA A 68 -13.17 -2.08 -1.17
N SER A 69 -12.38 -1.60 -2.15
CA SER A 69 -12.89 -1.06 -3.41
C SER A 69 -12.13 -1.59 -4.63
N PRO A 70 -12.61 -2.71 -5.24
CA PRO A 70 -12.03 -3.24 -6.48
C PRO A 70 -11.98 -2.20 -7.60
N ALA A 71 -13.02 -1.36 -7.72
CA ALA A 71 -13.05 -0.30 -8.74
C ALA A 71 -11.92 0.73 -8.55
N THR A 72 -11.54 1.06 -7.31
CA THR A 72 -10.41 1.96 -7.05
C THR A 72 -9.08 1.30 -7.42
N ARG A 73 -8.96 -0.02 -7.21
CA ARG A 73 -7.80 -0.80 -7.64
C ARG A 73 -7.64 -0.81 -9.14
N ASP A 74 -8.72 -1.06 -9.88
CA ASP A 74 -8.71 -1.06 -11.34
C ASP A 74 -8.33 0.32 -11.91
N LEU A 75 -8.82 1.40 -11.29
CA LEU A 75 -8.45 2.77 -11.68
C LEU A 75 -6.95 3.04 -11.45
N LEU A 76 -6.40 2.58 -10.33
CA LEU A 76 -4.98 2.72 -10.01
C LEU A 76 -4.13 1.93 -11.02
N GLU A 77 -4.49 0.67 -11.28
CA GLU A 77 -3.83 -0.21 -12.25
C GLU A 77 -3.84 0.38 -13.65
N ARG A 78 -5.02 0.81 -14.13
CA ARG A 78 -5.14 1.46 -15.44
C ARG A 78 -4.31 2.73 -15.50
N GLY A 79 -4.32 3.55 -14.45
CA GLY A 79 -3.54 4.78 -14.36
C GLY A 79 -2.06 4.52 -14.57
N PHE A 80 -1.48 3.58 -13.81
CA PHE A 80 -0.06 3.23 -13.94
C PHE A 80 0.26 2.54 -15.26
N ALA A 81 -0.60 1.65 -15.77
CA ALA A 81 -0.42 1.02 -17.06
C ALA A 81 -0.27 2.07 -18.18
N VAL A 82 -1.16 3.07 -18.20
CA VAL A 82 -1.11 4.17 -19.16
C VAL A 82 0.13 5.04 -18.95
N ALA A 83 0.48 5.37 -17.70
CA ALA A 83 1.65 6.20 -17.40
C ALA A 83 2.97 5.52 -17.84
N VAL A 84 3.12 4.22 -17.63
CA VAL A 84 4.28 3.44 -18.10
C VAL A 84 4.31 3.38 -19.63
N ALA A 85 3.16 3.16 -20.27
CA ALA A 85 3.03 3.07 -21.73
C ALA A 85 3.12 4.42 -22.47
N THR A 86 3.48 5.52 -21.78
CA THR A 86 3.79 6.80 -22.44
C THR A 86 5.03 6.72 -23.34
N ALA A 87 5.92 5.76 -23.08
CA ALA A 87 6.99 5.39 -23.98
C ALA A 87 6.63 4.06 -24.70
N PRO A 88 6.81 3.98 -26.03
CA PRO A 88 6.30 2.85 -26.83
C PRO A 88 7.04 1.53 -26.59
N ASP A 89 8.24 1.57 -26.01
CA ASP A 89 9.08 0.42 -25.68
C ASP A 89 8.83 -0.11 -24.25
N ARG A 90 7.79 0.36 -23.56
CA ARG A 90 7.53 0.06 -22.15
C ARG A 90 6.10 -0.39 -21.91
N SER A 91 5.94 -1.33 -21.00
CA SER A 91 4.63 -1.77 -20.53
C SER A 91 4.69 -2.21 -19.07
N MET A 92 3.57 -2.06 -18.36
CA MET A 92 3.45 -2.54 -16.99
C MET A 92 3.06 -4.01 -16.98
N THR A 93 3.81 -4.85 -16.27
CA THR A 93 3.51 -6.28 -16.14
C THR A 93 2.83 -6.64 -14.83
N ALA A 94 3.00 -5.81 -13.80
CA ALA A 94 2.39 -6.01 -12.50
C ALA A 94 2.25 -4.68 -11.75
N LEU A 95 1.18 -4.58 -10.96
CA LEU A 95 1.02 -3.55 -9.94
C LEU A 95 0.98 -4.22 -8.56
N GLY A 96 1.95 -3.90 -7.73
CA GLY A 96 1.99 -4.27 -6.31
C GLY A 96 1.66 -3.09 -5.40
N THR A 97 1.10 -3.38 -4.24
CA THR A 97 0.93 -2.41 -3.16
C THR A 97 1.62 -2.89 -1.89
N ARG A 98 2.10 -1.95 -1.09
CA ARG A 98 2.69 -2.25 0.23
C ARG A 98 2.39 -1.13 1.21
N TRP A 99 2.49 -1.42 2.50
CA TRP A 99 2.40 -0.38 3.51
C TRP A 99 3.61 0.56 3.46
N ASN A 100 3.32 1.86 3.48
CA ASN A 100 4.27 2.91 3.74
C ASN A 100 4.33 3.18 5.25
N ARG A 101 5.46 2.85 5.87
CA ARG A 101 5.72 3.12 7.30
C ARG A 101 5.65 4.61 7.65
N ARG A 102 5.72 5.49 6.65
CA ARG A 102 5.42 6.91 6.81
C ARG A 102 3.91 7.11 6.68
N GLY A 103 3.23 7.26 7.81
CA GLY A 103 1.81 7.60 7.84
C GLY A 103 1.56 9.08 7.60
N ARG A 104 0.33 9.39 7.19
CA ARG A 104 -0.16 10.77 7.07
C ARG A 104 -0.65 11.22 8.44
N VAL A 105 -0.11 12.32 8.94
CA VAL A 105 -0.64 13.02 10.11
C VAL A 105 -1.01 14.42 9.69
N THR A 106 -2.29 14.75 9.85
CA THR A 106 -2.76 16.13 9.71
C THR A 106 -2.55 16.80 11.05
N VAL A 107 -1.52 17.66 11.14
CA VAL A 107 -1.30 18.47 12.33
C VAL A 107 -2.04 19.79 12.11
N ALA A 108 -3.18 19.94 12.80
CA ALA A 108 -3.89 21.20 12.85
C ALA A 108 -3.31 22.04 13.99
N THR A 109 -2.73 23.18 13.66
CA THR A 109 -2.39 24.24 14.61
C THR A 109 -3.42 25.37 14.50
N TYR A 110 -3.48 26.28 15.49
CA TYR A 110 -4.42 27.41 15.49
C TYR A 110 -4.34 28.31 14.22
N ARG A 111 -3.25 28.23 13.44
CA ARG A 111 -3.06 29.05 12.23
C ARG A 111 -2.93 28.26 10.93
N GLU A 112 -2.63 26.97 10.99
CA GLU A 112 -2.25 26.20 9.80
C GLU A 112 -2.57 24.72 9.95
N VAL A 113 -3.08 24.12 8.87
CA VAL A 113 -3.24 22.68 8.71
C VAL A 113 -2.08 22.19 7.85
N ALA A 114 -1.06 21.61 8.48
CA ALA A 114 0.07 21.02 7.77
C ALA A 114 -0.06 19.49 7.75
N ARG A 115 0.00 18.89 6.56
CA ARG A 115 0.16 17.43 6.43
C ARG A 115 1.63 17.09 6.59
N ARG A 116 1.97 16.31 7.62
CA ARG A 116 3.32 15.79 7.85
C ARG A 116 3.32 14.27 7.65
N SER A 117 4.44 13.75 7.14
CA SER A 117 4.73 12.32 7.17
C SER A 117 5.45 12.01 8.48
N VAL A 118 4.85 11.18 9.32
CA VAL A 118 5.48 10.70 10.55
C VAL A 118 5.61 9.19 10.43
N GLU A 119 6.69 8.62 10.97
CA GLU A 119 6.79 7.17 11.07
C GLU A 119 5.68 6.65 11.99
N VAL A 120 4.93 5.69 11.48
CA VAL A 120 3.78 5.09 12.17
C VAL A 120 4.16 3.67 12.55
N THR A 121 3.90 3.33 13.81
CA THR A 121 4.13 1.96 14.29
C THR A 121 3.18 0.98 13.64
N LEU A 122 3.56 -0.30 13.55
CA LEU A 122 2.70 -1.34 12.97
C LEU A 122 1.37 -1.48 13.74
N ASP A 123 1.39 -1.34 15.07
CA ASP A 123 0.18 -1.35 15.89
C ASP A 123 -0.80 -0.23 15.49
N GLU A 124 -0.27 0.99 15.36
CA GLU A 124 -1.07 2.15 14.95
C GLU A 124 -1.57 2.00 13.50
N ALA A 125 -0.75 1.48 12.59
CA ALA A 125 -1.15 1.20 11.22
C ALA A 125 -2.26 0.13 11.15
N LEU A 126 -2.18 -0.95 11.93
CA LEU A 126 -3.21 -1.97 12.02
C LEU A 126 -4.55 -1.39 12.49
N ARG A 127 -4.53 -0.54 13.52
CA ARG A 127 -5.74 0.13 14.05
C ARG A 127 -6.35 1.02 12.98
N ARG A 128 -5.57 1.92 12.39
CA ARG A 128 -6.00 2.82 11.29
C ARG A 128 -6.58 2.06 10.09
N TYR A 129 -5.92 0.98 9.68
CA TYR A 129 -6.39 0.10 8.61
C TYR A 129 -7.77 -0.48 8.94
N ARG A 130 -7.91 -1.08 10.13
CA ARG A 130 -9.15 -1.73 10.55
C ARG A 130 -10.28 -0.74 10.76
N ASP A 131 -10.03 0.39 11.39
CA ASP A 131 -11.03 1.44 11.60
C ASP A 131 -11.54 1.99 10.27
N THR A 132 -10.68 2.04 9.24
CA THR A 132 -11.08 2.46 7.88
C THR A 132 -11.88 1.37 7.16
N LEU A 133 -11.47 0.10 7.28
CA LEU A 133 -12.11 -1.03 6.60
C LEU A 133 -13.48 -1.38 7.20
N ASP A 134 -13.54 -1.44 8.53
CA ASP A 134 -14.77 -1.69 9.30
C ASP A 134 -14.69 -0.96 10.65
N PRO A 135 -15.28 0.25 10.75
CA PRO A 135 -15.31 1.04 11.98
C PRO A 135 -16.00 0.34 13.17
N ARG A 136 -16.81 -0.70 12.91
CA ARG A 136 -17.50 -1.47 13.96
C ARG A 136 -16.66 -2.62 14.48
N ALA A 137 -15.67 -3.06 13.72
CA ALA A 137 -14.73 -4.10 14.11
C ALA A 137 -13.56 -3.48 14.89
N ALA A 138 -13.82 -3.05 16.12
CA ALA A 138 -12.78 -2.49 16.98
C ALA A 138 -11.63 -3.48 17.21
N VAL A 139 -10.40 -2.96 17.21
CA VAL A 139 -9.23 -3.70 17.68
C VAL A 139 -9.26 -3.73 19.21
N PRO A 140 -9.05 -4.87 19.88
CA PRO A 140 -8.98 -4.89 21.33
C PRO A 140 -7.94 -3.88 21.86
N ASP A 141 -8.31 -3.06 22.83
CA ASP A 141 -7.44 -1.96 23.31
C ASP A 141 -6.07 -2.44 23.78
N GLU A 142 -6.03 -3.62 24.41
CA GLU A 142 -4.82 -4.22 24.94
C GLU A 142 -4.05 -5.09 23.93
N LEU A 143 -4.46 -5.10 22.65
CA LEU A 143 -3.71 -5.72 21.57
C LEU A 143 -2.40 -4.96 21.35
N ARG A 144 -1.29 -5.71 21.25
CA ARG A 144 0.01 -5.20 20.84
C ARG A 144 0.53 -6.00 19.68
N VAL A 145 1.03 -5.30 18.67
CA VAL A 145 1.69 -5.90 17.51
C VAL A 145 3.13 -5.44 17.43
N ASP A 146 4.02 -6.41 17.31
CA ASP A 146 5.45 -6.20 17.13
C ASP A 146 5.94 -7.02 15.94
N GLU A 147 6.88 -6.46 15.17
CA GLU A 147 7.50 -7.10 14.01
C GLU A 147 8.99 -7.24 14.28
N ASP A 148 9.48 -8.48 14.29
CA ASP A 148 10.89 -8.80 14.49
C ASP A 148 11.33 -9.81 13.42
N ASP A 149 12.34 -9.44 12.63
CA ASP A 149 12.90 -10.24 11.53
C ASP A 149 11.86 -10.93 10.62
N GLY A 150 10.78 -10.20 10.28
CA GLY A 150 9.71 -10.69 9.39
C GLY A 150 8.71 -11.64 10.05
N VAL A 151 8.80 -11.84 11.37
CA VAL A 151 7.80 -12.51 12.18
C VAL A 151 7.00 -11.48 12.95
N VAL A 152 5.67 -11.56 12.86
CA VAL A 152 4.79 -10.68 13.62
C VAL A 152 4.27 -11.39 14.85
N THR A 153 4.55 -10.81 16.01
CA THR A 153 4.03 -11.28 17.29
C THR A 153 2.85 -10.41 17.69
N VAL A 154 1.69 -11.04 17.87
CA VAL A 154 0.48 -10.38 18.36
C VAL A 154 0.21 -10.86 19.79
N SER A 155 0.15 -9.90 20.71
CA SER A 155 -0.15 -10.16 22.11
C SER A 155 -1.50 -9.54 22.48
N ALA A 156 -2.34 -10.30 23.18
CA ALA A 156 -3.65 -9.84 23.66
C ALA A 156 -3.83 -10.20 25.13
N ALA A 157 -4.55 -9.36 25.87
CA ALA A 157 -4.83 -9.57 27.29
C ALA A 157 -5.73 -10.78 27.56
N ALA A 158 -6.66 -11.06 26.65
CA ALA A 158 -7.49 -12.23 26.69
C ALA A 158 -7.20 -13.13 25.48
N PRO A 159 -7.31 -14.46 25.62
CA PRO A 159 -7.23 -15.37 24.49
C PRO A 159 -8.32 -15.04 23.47
N LEU A 160 -7.91 -14.69 22.25
CA LEU A 160 -8.82 -14.53 21.12
C LEU A 160 -9.07 -15.89 20.46
N ASP A 161 -10.29 -16.14 20.01
CA ASP A 161 -10.62 -17.31 19.20
C ASP A 161 -10.18 -17.11 17.74
N ARG A 162 -10.36 -18.14 16.90
CA ARG A 162 -9.96 -18.06 15.48
C ARG A 162 -10.72 -16.98 14.71
N THR A 163 -12.01 -16.79 15.02
CA THR A 163 -12.88 -15.82 14.36
C THR A 163 -12.44 -14.38 14.63
N ALA A 164 -12.00 -14.08 15.84
CA ALA A 164 -11.46 -12.78 16.22
C ALA A 164 -10.04 -12.53 15.69
N ARG A 165 -9.23 -13.59 15.56
CA ARG A 165 -7.85 -13.50 15.03
C ARG A 165 -7.81 -13.28 13.52
N GLN A 166 -8.69 -13.93 12.76
CA GLN A 166 -8.64 -13.94 11.30
C GLN A 166 -8.66 -12.52 10.67
N PRO A 167 -9.53 -11.58 11.10
CA PRO A 167 -9.49 -10.21 10.57
C PRO A 167 -8.18 -9.47 10.86
N ILE A 168 -7.53 -9.78 12.00
CA ILE A 168 -6.23 -9.19 12.37
C ILE A 168 -5.13 -9.75 11.47
N GLU A 169 -5.10 -11.06 11.28
CA GLU A 169 -4.15 -11.73 10.39
C GLU A 169 -4.30 -11.25 8.94
N SER A 170 -5.53 -11.12 8.43
CA SER A 170 -5.79 -10.57 7.10
C SER A 170 -5.30 -9.13 6.96
N ALA A 171 -5.56 -8.28 7.95
CA ALA A 171 -5.08 -6.90 7.92
C ALA A 171 -3.54 -6.82 7.96
N LEU A 172 -2.88 -7.65 8.77
CA LEU A 172 -1.42 -7.75 8.80
C LEU A 172 -0.86 -8.26 7.46
N ALA A 173 -1.53 -9.19 6.81
CA ALA A 173 -1.16 -9.66 5.47
C ALA A 173 -1.31 -8.57 4.41
N SER A 174 -2.32 -7.70 4.49
CA SER A 174 -2.45 -6.53 3.61
C SER A 174 -1.34 -5.50 3.85
N LEU A 175 -0.93 -5.28 5.11
CA LEU A 175 0.10 -4.29 5.44
C LEU A 175 1.51 -4.78 5.08
N LEU A 176 1.85 -6.03 5.43
CA LEU A 176 3.22 -6.55 5.38
C LEU A 176 3.45 -7.60 4.28
N GLY A 177 2.37 -8.07 3.65
CA GLY A 177 2.41 -9.07 2.59
C GLY A 177 1.89 -10.46 3.02
N PRO A 178 1.50 -11.30 2.05
CA PRO A 178 0.79 -12.56 2.31
C PRO A 178 1.68 -13.67 2.90
N SER A 179 3.00 -13.53 2.85
CA SER A 179 3.96 -14.53 3.35
C SER A 179 4.30 -14.36 4.84
N LEU A 180 3.55 -13.52 5.55
CA LEU A 180 3.81 -13.18 6.95
C LEU A 180 3.52 -14.37 7.89
N GLN A 181 4.44 -14.65 8.81
CA GLN A 181 4.17 -15.57 9.91
C GLN A 181 3.63 -14.78 11.12
N VAL A 182 2.37 -15.03 11.50
CA VAL A 182 1.76 -14.42 12.69
C VAL A 182 1.82 -15.40 13.87
N ARG A 183 2.38 -14.94 15.00
CA ARG A 183 2.46 -15.69 16.25
C ARG A 183 1.63 -15.01 17.32
N TRP A 184 0.67 -15.76 17.89
CA TRP A 184 -0.17 -15.27 18.98
C TRP A 184 0.42 -15.65 20.33
N ARG A 185 0.52 -14.66 21.23
CA ARG A 185 0.94 -14.89 22.62
C ARG A 185 -0.09 -14.33 23.61
N PRO A 186 -0.35 -15.05 24.72
CA PRO A 186 -0.99 -14.43 25.86
C PRO A 186 -0.05 -13.37 26.43
N ARG A 187 -0.63 -12.27 26.90
CA ARG A 187 0.11 -11.20 27.55
C ARG A 187 0.29 -11.44 29.05
#